data_AF-A0A511UYF0-F1
#
_entry.id   AF-A0A511UYF0-F1
#
_cell.length_a   1.000
_cell.length_b   1.000
_cell.length_c   1.000
_cell.angle_alpha   90.00
_cell.angle_beta   90.00
_cell.angle_gamma   90.00
#
_symmetry.space_group_name_H-M   'P 1'
#
loop_
_entity.id
_entity.type
_entity.pdbx_description
1 polymer ?
#
loop_
_entity_poly.entity_id
_entity_poly.type
_entity_poly.pdbx_seq_one_letter_code
_entity_poly.pdbx_strand_id
1 'polypeptide(L)' 'MSLDVETILEEEFPEVAVLIHDCLSFCGLCRVRPYAIVNNKRIFADTPEQCLVKIKQEIKKELAKYE' A
#
# COMPACT_ATOMS: atom_id res chain seq x y z
N MET A 1 14.25 -10.53 -7.33
CA MET A 1 14.25 -9.58 -6.19
C MET A 1 12.89 -8.92 -6.18
N SER A 2 11.96 -9.54 -5.46
CA SER A 2 10.67 -8.91 -5.15
C SER A 2 10.95 -7.87 -4.07
N LEU A 3 10.36 -6.69 -4.17
CA LEU A 3 10.46 -5.69 -3.11
C LEU A 3 9.59 -6.22 -1.95
N ASP A 4 10.19 -6.56 -0.81
CA ASP A 4 9.47 -7.06 0.37
C ASP A 4 8.74 -5.92 1.09
N VAL A 5 7.66 -5.45 0.46
CA VAL A 5 6.84 -4.33 0.94
C VAL A 5 6.18 -4.64 2.28
N GLU A 6 5.84 -5.90 2.52
CA GLU A 6 5.24 -6.40 3.76
C GLU A 6 6.16 -6.11 4.96
N THR A 7 7.38 -6.64 4.95
CA THR A 7 8.35 -6.44 6.03
C THR A 7 8.67 -4.97 6.29
N ILE A 8 8.84 -4.16 5.24
CA ILE A 8 9.14 -2.72 5.38
C ILE A 8 8.01 -1.99 6.13
N LEU A 9 6.76 -2.29 5.77
CA LEU A 9 5.60 -1.63 6.36
C LEU A 9 5.30 -2.16 7.77
N GLU A 10 5.48 -3.46 8.02
CA GLU A 10 5.31 -4.05 9.35
C GLU A 10 6.37 -3.57 10.36
N GLU A 11 7.63 -3.39 9.94
CA GLU A 11 8.68 -2.82 10.79
C GLU A 11 8.41 -1.34 11.13
N GLU A 12 7.93 -0.55 10.17
CA GLU A 12 7.62 0.87 10.42
C GLU A 12 6.29 1.07 11.16
N PHE A 13 5.31 0.19 10.95
CA PHE A 13 3.95 0.31 11.47
C PHE A 13 3.45 -1.05 12.00
N PRO A 14 3.88 -1.46 13.21
CA PRO A 14 3.48 -2.74 13.79
C PRO A 14 1.97 -2.84 14.09
N GLU A 15 1.27 -1.73 14.11
CA GLU A 15 -0.18 -1.62 14.28
C GLU A 15 -0.99 -1.80 12.98
N VAL A 16 -0.32 -1.90 11.83
CA VAL A 16 -0.96 -2.01 10.50
C VAL A 16 -0.79 -3.42 9.95
N ALA A 17 -1.90 -4.04 9.57
CA ALA A 17 -1.89 -5.31 8.85
C ALA A 17 -1.68 -5.08 7.35
N VAL A 18 -0.57 -5.58 6.81
CA VAL A 18 -0.30 -5.57 5.37
C VAL A 18 -0.79 -6.89 4.78
N LEU A 19 -1.61 -6.82 3.73
CA LEU A 19 -2.09 -8.00 3.02
C LEU A 19 -1.69 -7.89 1.56
N ILE A 20 -0.83 -8.81 1.12
CA ILE A 20 -0.49 -8.96 -0.29
C ILE A 20 -1.42 -10.01 -0.88
N HIS A 21 -2.19 -9.60 -1.90
CA HIS A 21 -3.04 -10.49 -2.67
C HIS A 21 -2.52 -10.61 -4.10
N ASP A 22 -2.50 -11.84 -4.60
CA ASP A 22 -2.24 -12.08 -6.02
C ASP A 22 -3.30 -11.45 -6.92
N CYS A 23 -2.89 -11.13 -8.14
CA CYS A 23 -3.78 -10.53 -9.12
C CYS A 23 -4.88 -11.51 -9.53
N LEU A 24 -6.14 -11.20 -9.17
CA LEU A 24 -7.31 -11.95 -9.61
C LEU A 24 -7.67 -11.72 -11.10
N SER A 25 -6.88 -10.93 -11.82
CA SER A 25 -7.06 -10.58 -13.25
C SER A 25 -8.41 -9.96 -13.64
N PHE A 26 -9.22 -9.56 -12.66
CA PHE A 26 -10.57 -9.05 -12.88
C PHE A 26 -10.63 -7.51 -12.99
N CYS A 27 -9.65 -6.79 -12.46
CA CYS A 27 -9.71 -5.32 -12.35
C CYS A 27 -8.83 -4.55 -13.35
N GLY A 28 -7.78 -5.16 -13.89
CA GLY A 28 -6.82 -4.50 -14.79
C GLY A 28 -6.00 -3.36 -14.17
N LEU A 29 -6.15 -3.08 -12.86
CA LEU A 29 -5.57 -1.91 -12.22
C LEU A 29 -4.03 -1.97 -12.17
N CYS A 30 -3.48 -3.14 -11.85
CA CYS A 30 -2.03 -3.35 -11.81
C CYS A 30 -1.35 -3.19 -13.17
N ARG A 31 -2.10 -3.36 -14.28
CA ARG A 31 -1.60 -3.18 -15.65
C ARG A 31 -1.47 -1.71 -16.03
N VAL A 32 -2.32 -0.85 -15.46
CA VAL A 32 -2.34 0.58 -15.77
C VAL A 32 -1.26 1.30 -14.97
N ARG A 33 -1.17 1.04 -13.65
CA ARG A 33 -0.22 1.68 -12.75
C ARG A 33 -0.13 0.96 -11.40
N PRO A 34 1.00 1.06 -10.67
CA PRO A 34 1.09 0.52 -9.33
C PRO A 34 0.02 1.15 -8.42
N TYR A 35 -0.66 0.29 -7.67
CA TYR A 35 -1.74 0.69 -6.77
C TYR A 35 -1.72 -0.13 -5.48
N ALA A 36 -2.27 0.45 -4.43
CA ALA A 36 -2.54 -0.21 -3.17
C ALA A 36 -3.87 0.27 -2.60
N ILE A 37 -4.41 -0.48 -1.64
CA ILE A 37 -5.65 -0.11 -0.94
C ILE A 37 -5.31 0.03 0.54
N VAL A 38 -5.50 1.23 1.09
CA VAL A 38 -5.28 1.54 2.50
C VAL A 38 -6.63 1.94 3.09
N ASN A 39 -7.16 1.15 4.03
CA ASN A 39 -8.45 1.41 4.67
C ASN A 39 -9.58 1.75 3.67
N ASN A 40 -9.83 0.84 2.71
CA ASN A 40 -10.78 1.02 1.60
C ASN A 40 -10.46 2.15 0.59
N LYS A 41 -9.40 2.92 0.79
CA LYS A 41 -8.98 4.01 -0.11
C LYS A 41 -7.97 3.52 -1.12
N ARG A 42 -8.24 3.73 -2.40
CA ARG A 42 -7.34 3.34 -3.50
C ARG A 42 -6.26 4.40 -3.70
N ILE A 43 -5.01 4.00 -3.50
CA ILE A 43 -3.82 4.82 -3.73
C ILE A 43 -3.17 4.37 -5.03
N PHE A 44 -2.88 5.34 -5.91
CA PHE A 44 -2.22 5.11 -7.19
C PHE A 44 -0.95 5.95 -7.29
N ALA A 45 0.06 5.42 -7.95
CA ALA A 45 1.30 6.13 -8.25
C ALA A 45 1.85 5.73 -9.62
N ASP A 46 2.78 6.53 -10.14
CA ASP A 46 3.43 6.27 -11.42
C ASP A 46 4.59 5.28 -11.28
N THR A 47 5.25 5.26 -10.11
CA THR A 47 6.35 4.34 -9.80
C THR A 47 6.06 3.58 -8.49
N PRO A 48 6.61 2.35 -8.33
CA PRO A 48 6.42 1.57 -7.10
C PRO A 48 6.94 2.29 -5.86
N GLU A 49 8.06 3.02 -5.97
CA GLU A 49 8.63 3.83 -4.89
C GLU A 49 7.68 4.94 -4.44
N GLN A 50 7.08 5.65 -5.41
CA GLN A 50 6.08 6.67 -5.08
C GLN A 50 4.80 6.06 -4.48
N CYS A 51 4.43 4.84 -4.88
CA CYS A 51 3.30 4.13 -4.30
C CYS A 51 3.55 3.90 -2.80
N LEU A 52 4.73 3.40 -2.44
CA LEU A 52 5.13 3.21 -1.05
C LEU A 52 5.06 4.49 -0.23
N VAL A 53 5.62 5.60 -0.74
CA VAL A 53 5.58 6.89 -0.05
C VAL A 53 4.13 7.33 0.23
N LYS A 54 3.24 7.21 -0.77
CA LYS A 54 1.82 7.57 -0.61
C LYS A 54 1.10 6.65 0.38
N ILE A 55 1.39 5.35 0.35
CA ILE A 55 0.83 4.37 1.31
C ILE A 55 1.22 4.76 2.73
N LYS A 56 2.52 5.01 3.00
CA LYS A 56 3.01 5.43 4.33
C LYS A 56 2.36 6.74 4.79
N GLN A 57 2.21 7.71 3.91
CA GLN A 57 1.53 8.98 4.23
C GLN A 57 0.06 8.79 4.57
N GLU A 58 -0.64 7.92 3.85
CA GLU A 58 -2.06 7.63 4.14
C GLU A 58 -2.21 6.86 5.44
N ILE A 59 -1.35 5.87 5.70
CA ILE A 59 -1.29 5.14 6.98
C ILE A 59 -1.12 6.14 8.14
N LYS A 60 -0.11 7.02 8.09
CA LYS A 60 0.11 8.04 9.14
C LYS A 60 -1.10 8.95 9.35
N LYS A 61 -1.80 9.33 8.27
CA LYS A 61 -3.02 10.14 8.35
C LYS A 61 -4.18 9.38 8.98
N GLU A 62 -4.34 8.10 8.67
CA GLU A 62 -5.35 7.26 9.28
C GLU A 62 -5.05 7.05 10.76
N LEU A 63 -3.82 6.69 11.12
CA LEU A 63 -3.39 6.54 12.52
C LEU A 63 -3.62 7.80 13.35
N ALA A 64 -3.27 8.97 12.80
CA ALA A 64 -3.51 10.26 13.48
C ALA A 64 -4.99 10.61 13.69
N LYS A 65 -5.94 9.93 13.02
CA LYS A 65 -7.38 10.11 13.29
C LYS A 65 -7.88 9.27 14.47
N TYR A 66 -7.13 8.25 14.87
CA TYR A 66 -7.47 7.37 15.99
C TYR A 66 -6.70 7.73 17.27
N GLU A 67 -5.90 8.81 17.25
CA GLU A 67 -5.20 9.39 18.41
C GLU A 67 -6.08 10.38 19.20
#